data_AF-A0A354GIG9-F1
#
_entry.id   AF-A0A354GIG9-F1
#
_cell.length_a   1.000
_cell.length_b   1.000
_cell.length_c   1.000
_cell.angle_alpha   90.00
_cell.angle_beta   90.00
_cell.angle_gamma   90.00
#
_symmetry.space_group_name_H-M   'P 1'
#
loop_
_entity.id
_entity.type
_entity.pdbx_description
1 polymer ?
#
loop_
_entity_poly.entity_id
_entity_poly.type
_entity_poly.pdbx_seq_one_letter_code
_entity_poly.pdbx_strand_id
1 'polypeptide(L)'
;KVDSEEILIMRADKRWENGPLMIPFGITEAPTVVYKEKFCLYYLIYSGDFYFNNGYATGYATSNSPLGPFKKYEKNPFLSQINTDVMGPGHVSYLKGYDGNEYLFYHQKSTPKWTFTNENDTRYIVVDKIQFDANGILKISPNALNSSKM
;
A
#
# COMPACT_ATOMS: atom_id res chain seq x y z
N LYS A 1 -16.94 5.44 -27.07
CA LYS A 1 -15.56 5.95 -27.01
C LYS A 1 -15.64 7.21 -26.16
N VAL A 2 -15.15 7.18 -24.93
CA VAL A 2 -15.23 8.35 -24.05
C VAL A 2 -14.09 9.28 -24.44
N ASP A 3 -14.45 10.51 -24.80
CA ASP A 3 -13.54 11.61 -25.11
C ASP A 3 -13.09 12.25 -23.78
N SER A 4 -12.41 11.47 -22.94
CA SER A 4 -11.89 11.94 -21.65
C SER A 4 -10.40 12.17 -21.76
N GLU A 5 -9.95 13.37 -21.41
CA GLU A 5 -8.54 13.64 -21.15
C GLU A 5 -8.10 12.87 -19.90
N GLU A 6 -7.05 12.07 -20.03
CA GLU A 6 -6.44 11.38 -18.90
C GLU A 6 -5.73 12.38 -17.99
N ILE A 7 -6.06 12.37 -16.70
CA ILE A 7 -5.37 13.19 -15.69
C ILE A 7 -4.29 12.33 -15.03
N LEU A 8 -3.02 12.64 -15.28
CA LEU A 8 -1.90 12.03 -14.57
C LEU A 8 -1.82 12.57 -13.14
N ILE A 9 -2.17 11.74 -12.15
CA ILE A 9 -2.21 12.15 -10.73
C ILE A 9 -0.92 11.82 -9.95
N MET A 10 -0.14 10.83 -10.38
CA MET A 10 1.08 10.38 -9.68
C MET A 10 1.97 9.51 -10.59
N ARG A 11 3.29 9.60 -10.38
CA ARG A 11 4.31 8.67 -10.89
C ARG A 11 5.29 8.32 -9.78
N ALA A 12 6.06 7.26 -9.97
CA ALA A 12 7.20 6.96 -9.13
C ALA A 12 8.25 8.08 -9.21
N ASP A 13 8.68 8.58 -8.05
CA ASP A 13 9.71 9.62 -7.89
C ASP A 13 10.55 9.44 -6.60
N LYS A 14 10.23 8.43 -5.78
CA LYS A 14 10.96 8.07 -4.55
C LYS A 14 11.74 6.78 -4.78
N ARG A 15 12.87 6.66 -4.10
CA ARG A 15 13.77 5.50 -4.23
C ARG A 15 13.09 4.16 -3.96
N TRP A 16 12.18 4.10 -2.99
CA TRP A 16 11.50 2.87 -2.60
C TRP A 16 10.47 2.38 -3.65
N GLU A 17 10.09 3.22 -4.60
CA GLU A 17 9.12 2.87 -5.66
C GLU A 17 9.80 2.21 -6.86
N ASN A 18 11.13 2.18 -6.88
CA ASN A 18 11.91 1.66 -8.00
C ASN A 18 12.09 0.16 -7.89
N GLY A 19 11.90 -0.53 -9.02
CA GLY A 19 12.21 -1.93 -9.16
C GLY A 19 13.66 -2.29 -8.82
N PRO A 20 13.98 -3.59 -8.68
CA PRO A 20 15.34 -4.04 -8.49
C PRO A 20 16.21 -3.63 -9.69
N LEU A 21 17.54 -3.67 -9.55
CA LEU A 21 18.49 -3.19 -10.58
C LEU A 21 18.19 -3.71 -12.00
N MET A 22 17.64 -4.92 -12.13
CA MET A 22 17.29 -5.56 -13.40
C MET A 22 15.98 -5.04 -14.04
N ILE A 23 15.20 -4.24 -13.31
CA ILE A 23 13.95 -3.59 -13.73
C ILE A 23 14.03 -2.10 -13.30
N PRO A 24 14.78 -1.26 -14.03
CA PRO A 24 15.20 0.06 -13.55
C PRO A 24 14.15 1.17 -13.76
N PHE A 25 12.86 0.84 -13.73
CA PHE A 25 11.78 1.82 -13.81
C PHE A 25 10.97 1.85 -12.51
N GLY A 26 10.43 3.02 -12.22
CA GLY A 26 9.60 3.26 -11.05
C GLY A 26 8.19 2.73 -11.26
N ILE A 27 7.64 2.12 -10.23
CA ILE A 27 6.31 1.50 -10.23
C ILE A 27 5.44 2.24 -9.20
N THR A 28 4.28 2.70 -9.65
CA THR A 28 3.16 3.13 -8.80
C THR A 28 1.90 2.49 -9.33
N GLU A 29 1.26 1.64 -8.52
CA GLU A 29 0.12 0.84 -8.95
C GLU A 29 -0.90 0.64 -7.83
N ALA A 30 -2.00 -0.06 -8.16
CA ALA A 30 -3.06 -0.47 -7.25
C ALA A 30 -3.59 0.66 -6.34
N PRO A 31 -4.14 1.74 -6.93
CA PRO A 31 -4.62 2.88 -6.16
C PRO A 31 -5.89 2.52 -5.36
N THR A 32 -5.89 2.86 -4.08
CA THR A 32 -7.07 2.91 -3.21
C THR A 32 -7.23 4.32 -2.66
N VAL A 33 -8.37 4.95 -2.96
CA VAL A 33 -8.65 6.33 -2.55
C VAL A 33 -9.67 6.35 -1.43
N VAL A 34 -9.36 7.08 -0.35
CA VAL A 34 -10.27 7.27 0.79
C VAL A 34 -10.34 8.73 1.16
N TYR A 35 -11.55 9.27 1.31
CA TYR A 35 -11.75 10.62 1.84
C TYR A 35 -11.91 10.57 3.36
N LYS A 36 -11.18 11.45 4.07
CA LYS A 36 -11.23 11.59 5.53
C LYS A 36 -11.76 12.97 5.89
N GLU A 37 -13.06 13.05 6.16
CA GLU A 37 -13.76 14.28 6.54
C GLU A 37 -13.08 15.04 7.68
N LYS A 38 -12.61 14.33 8.71
CA LYS A 38 -11.92 14.93 9.87
C LYS A 38 -10.71 15.80 9.48
N PHE A 39 -10.04 15.46 8.38
CA PHE A 39 -8.85 16.16 7.92
C PHE A 39 -9.09 16.96 6.64
N CYS A 40 -10.28 16.84 6.03
CA CYS A 40 -10.58 17.36 4.69
C CYS A 40 -9.56 16.91 3.64
N LEU A 41 -9.12 15.65 3.71
CA LEU A 41 -8.07 15.09 2.84
C LEU A 41 -8.54 13.82 2.13
N TYR A 42 -8.14 13.71 0.86
CA TYR A 42 -8.09 12.46 0.11
C TYR A 42 -6.76 11.78 0.36
N TYR A 43 -6.80 10.50 0.72
CA TYR A 43 -5.64 9.63 0.84
C TYR A 43 -5.64 8.69 -0.37
N LEU A 44 -4.64 8.83 -1.22
CA LEU A 44 -4.32 7.89 -2.29
C LEU A 44 -3.29 6.90 -1.74
N ILE A 45 -3.73 5.71 -1.38
CA ILE A 45 -2.89 4.60 -0.96
C ILE A 45 -2.51 3.82 -2.22
N TYR A 46 -1.24 3.44 -2.37
CA TYR A 46 -0.72 2.81 -3.58
C TYR A 46 0.43 1.88 -3.25
N SER A 47 0.74 0.98 -4.19
CA SER A 47 1.91 0.11 -4.09
C SER A 47 3.04 0.58 -5.01
N GLY A 48 4.27 0.34 -4.58
CA GLY A 48 5.48 0.60 -5.36
C GLY A 48 6.47 -0.57 -5.28
N ASP A 49 7.54 -0.47 -6.08
CA ASP A 49 8.47 -1.57 -6.36
C ASP A 49 7.78 -2.74 -7.10
N PHE A 50 8.52 -3.79 -7.41
CA PHE A 50 8.11 -4.90 -8.26
C PHE A 50 7.55 -6.05 -7.42
N TYR A 51 6.31 -6.44 -7.70
CA TYR A 51 5.55 -7.45 -6.93
C TYR A 51 6.27 -8.79 -6.67
N PHE A 52 7.25 -9.16 -7.50
CA PHE A 52 8.03 -10.39 -7.36
C PHE A 52 9.06 -10.32 -6.22
N ASN A 53 9.63 -9.15 -5.95
CA ASN A 53 10.70 -9.00 -4.97
C ASN A 53 10.13 -8.71 -3.57
N ASN A 54 11.02 -8.62 -2.58
CA ASN A 54 10.67 -8.29 -1.19
C ASN A 54 10.45 -6.80 -0.93
N GLY A 55 10.81 -5.94 -1.89
CA GLY A 55 10.67 -4.50 -1.78
C GLY A 55 9.27 -3.99 -2.11
N TYR A 56 8.38 -4.85 -2.67
CA TYR A 56 6.97 -4.51 -2.85
C TYR A 56 6.35 -4.01 -1.55
N ALA A 57 5.88 -2.77 -1.57
CA ALA A 57 5.46 -2.07 -0.37
C ALA A 57 4.34 -1.09 -0.68
N THR A 58 3.65 -0.65 0.37
CA THR A 58 2.53 0.29 0.29
C THR A 58 2.94 1.65 0.86
N GLY A 59 2.70 2.69 0.07
CA GLY A 59 2.80 4.08 0.46
C GLY A 59 1.44 4.78 0.37
N TYR A 60 1.38 6.02 0.83
CA TYR A 60 0.24 6.88 0.56
C TYR A 60 0.64 8.32 0.25
N ALA A 61 -0.25 9.03 -0.42
CA ALA A 61 -0.16 10.44 -0.70
C ALA A 61 -1.48 11.14 -0.36
N THR A 62 -1.44 12.44 -0.04
CA THR A 62 -2.62 13.20 0.35
C THR A 62 -2.87 14.39 -0.55
N SER A 63 -4.14 14.75 -0.74
CA SER A 63 -4.57 15.92 -1.51
C SER A 63 -5.88 16.49 -0.95
N ASN A 64 -6.12 17.79 -1.14
CA ASN A 64 -7.42 18.41 -0.86
C ASN A 64 -8.42 18.23 -2.03
N SER A 65 -7.98 17.59 -3.12
CA SER A 65 -8.76 17.34 -4.34
C SER A 65 -8.57 15.89 -4.80
N PRO A 66 -9.62 15.20 -5.27
CA PRO A 66 -9.49 13.84 -5.81
C PRO A 66 -8.65 13.80 -7.09
N LEU A 67 -8.46 14.95 -7.76
CA LEU A 67 -7.65 15.09 -8.98
C LEU A 67 -6.21 15.52 -8.70
N GLY A 68 -5.81 15.58 -7.43
CA GLY A 68 -4.48 16.04 -7.02
C GLY A 68 -4.33 17.57 -6.99
N PRO A 69 -3.07 18.06 -6.89
CA PRO A 69 -1.84 17.28 -6.81
C PRO A 69 -1.73 16.50 -5.50
N PHE A 70 -1.27 15.25 -5.58
CA PHE A 70 -1.04 14.41 -4.41
C PHE A 70 0.38 14.62 -3.86
N LYS A 71 0.49 14.89 -2.56
CA LYS A 71 1.76 14.96 -1.84
C LYS A 71 2.05 13.63 -1.14
N LYS A 72 3.12 12.94 -1.55
CA LYS A 72 3.56 11.68 -0.93
C LYS A 72 3.95 11.90 0.53
N TYR A 73 3.62 10.95 1.39
CA TYR A 73 4.09 10.95 2.77
C TYR A 73 5.61 10.74 2.82
N GLU A 74 6.32 11.62 3.55
CA GLU A 74 7.79 11.66 3.55
C GLU A 74 8.42 10.41 4.18
N LYS A 75 7.70 9.66 5.01
CA LYS A 75 8.19 8.40 5.61
C LYS A 75 7.62 7.16 4.92
N ASN A 76 7.12 7.29 3.70
CA ASN A 76 6.78 6.11 2.89
C ASN A 76 8.01 5.22 2.65
N PRO A 77 7.81 3.89 2.50
CA PRO A 77 6.53 3.19 2.61
C PRO A 77 6.05 3.06 4.07
N PHE A 78 4.74 3.17 4.30
CA PHE A 78 4.18 3.05 5.66
C PHE A 78 3.90 1.59 6.05
N LEU A 79 3.72 0.73 5.04
CA LEU A 79 3.56 -0.72 5.19
C LEU A 79 4.56 -1.37 4.22
N SER A 80 5.52 -2.09 4.78
CA SER A 80 6.61 -2.72 4.05
C SER A 80 7.07 -3.98 4.78
N GLN A 81 7.97 -4.74 4.17
CA GLN A 81 8.56 -5.89 4.84
C GLN A 81 9.28 -5.49 6.13
N ILE A 82 8.93 -6.17 7.23
CA ILE A 82 9.56 -5.98 8.54
C ILE A 82 10.56 -7.12 8.82
N ASN A 83 10.17 -8.35 8.50
CA ASN A 83 10.93 -9.58 8.72
C ASN A 83 10.38 -10.69 7.79
N THR A 84 10.59 -11.97 8.11
CA THR A 84 10.01 -13.09 7.36
C THR A 84 8.51 -13.30 7.58
N ASP A 85 7.89 -12.58 8.52
CA ASP A 85 6.46 -12.73 8.83
C ASP A 85 5.61 -11.78 7.98
N VAL A 86 6.20 -10.70 7.45
CA VAL A 86 5.54 -9.71 6.59
C VAL A 86 6.36 -9.54 5.32
N MET A 87 5.88 -10.10 4.20
CA MET A 87 6.65 -10.13 2.96
C MET A 87 5.83 -9.56 1.80
N GLY A 88 6.36 -8.49 1.18
CA GLY A 88 5.75 -7.84 0.03
C GLY A 88 4.31 -7.36 0.22
N PRO A 89 3.96 -6.63 1.30
CA PRO A 89 2.58 -6.22 1.54
C PRO A 89 2.12 -5.12 0.58
N GLY A 90 1.07 -5.39 -0.21
CA GLY A 90 0.54 -4.39 -1.13
C GLY A 90 -0.75 -4.76 -1.84
N HIS A 91 -1.10 -3.95 -2.84
CA HIS A 91 -2.40 -3.91 -3.51
C HIS A 91 -3.55 -3.90 -2.50
N VAL A 92 -3.60 -2.82 -1.71
CA VAL A 92 -4.54 -2.74 -0.60
C VAL A 92 -5.93 -2.36 -1.08
N SER A 93 -6.95 -2.82 -0.35
CA SER A 93 -8.32 -2.33 -0.37
C SER A 93 -8.68 -1.77 1.01
N TYR A 94 -9.53 -0.74 1.05
CA TYR A 94 -9.97 -0.13 2.30
C TYR A 94 -11.43 -0.50 2.62
N LEU A 95 -11.71 -0.75 3.89
CA LEU A 95 -13.06 -0.96 4.40
C LEU A 95 -13.27 -0.20 5.72
N LYS A 96 -14.38 0.53 5.81
CA LYS A 96 -14.92 0.97 7.11
C LYS A 96 -15.90 -0.09 7.61
N GLY A 97 -15.57 -0.73 8.72
CA GLY A 97 -16.36 -1.81 9.32
C GLY A 97 -17.63 -1.31 10.01
N TYR A 98 -18.57 -2.23 10.23
CA TYR A 98 -19.80 -2.00 11.00
C TYR A 98 -19.52 -1.70 12.48
N ASP A 99 -18.35 -2.11 12.97
CA ASP A 99 -17.85 -1.89 14.32
C ASP A 99 -17.20 -0.49 14.50
N GLY A 100 -17.24 0.34 13.46
CA GLY A 100 -16.64 1.67 13.44
C GLY A 100 -15.12 1.67 13.24
N ASN A 101 -14.47 0.51 13.17
CA ASN A 101 -13.05 0.40 12.87
C ASN A 101 -12.80 0.52 11.35
N GLU A 102 -11.56 0.81 11.00
CA GLU A 102 -11.13 0.90 9.60
C GLU A 102 -10.05 -0.14 9.34
N TYR A 103 -10.09 -0.71 8.15
CA TYR A 103 -9.32 -1.89 7.79
C TYR A 103 -8.63 -1.69 6.44
N LEU A 104 -7.42 -2.23 6.32
CA LEU A 104 -6.80 -2.51 5.04
C LEU A 104 -6.75 -4.01 4.83
N PHE A 105 -7.29 -4.46 3.70
CA PHE A 105 -7.14 -5.82 3.19
C PHE A 105 -6.09 -5.79 2.11
N TYR A 106 -5.12 -6.69 2.16
CA TYR A 106 -4.01 -6.67 1.21
C TYR A 106 -3.39 -8.06 1.10
N HIS A 107 -2.59 -8.26 0.06
CA HIS A 107 -1.88 -9.53 -0.08
C HIS A 107 -0.49 -9.46 0.55
N GLN A 108 0.00 -10.60 1.01
CA GLN A 108 1.41 -10.84 1.33
C GLN A 108 1.87 -12.13 0.64
N LYS A 109 3.18 -12.34 0.58
CA LYS A 109 3.80 -13.55 0.03
C LYS A 109 4.03 -14.58 1.13
N SER A 110 3.99 -15.86 0.77
CA SER A 110 4.31 -16.98 1.67
C SER A 110 5.80 -17.26 1.80
N THR A 111 6.63 -16.76 0.89
CA THR A 111 8.08 -17.00 0.86
C THR A 111 8.88 -15.71 0.64
N PRO A 112 10.10 -15.62 1.20
CA PRO A 112 10.97 -14.45 1.06
C PRO A 112 11.68 -14.40 -0.30
N LYS A 113 11.64 -15.47 -1.08
CA LYS A 113 12.27 -15.50 -2.40
C LYS A 113 11.34 -16.21 -3.36
N TRP A 114 10.69 -15.42 -4.20
CA TRP A 114 9.89 -15.94 -5.29
C TRP A 114 10.79 -16.46 -6.40
N THR A 115 10.45 -17.62 -6.94
CA THR A 115 11.23 -18.35 -7.94
C THR A 115 10.39 -18.82 -9.12
N PHE A 116 9.05 -18.76 -9.03
CA PHE A 116 8.09 -19.35 -9.98
C PHE A 116 8.19 -20.88 -10.16
N THR A 117 9.19 -21.52 -9.54
CA THR A 117 9.41 -22.96 -9.59
C THR A 117 9.10 -23.65 -8.26
N ASN A 118 8.96 -22.88 -7.18
CA ASN A 118 8.56 -23.37 -5.87
C ASN A 118 7.04 -23.25 -5.73
N GLU A 119 6.35 -24.37 -5.53
CA GLU A 119 4.90 -24.43 -5.37
C GLU A 119 4.38 -23.66 -4.14
N ASN A 120 5.26 -23.41 -3.15
CA ASN A 120 4.94 -22.60 -1.98
C ASN A 120 5.04 -21.09 -2.23
N ASP A 121 5.49 -20.67 -3.42
CA ASP A 121 5.48 -19.26 -3.83
C ASP A 121 4.03 -18.85 -4.13
N THR A 122 3.29 -18.56 -3.06
CA THR A 122 1.90 -18.14 -3.09
C THR A 122 1.72 -16.77 -2.46
N ARG A 123 0.57 -16.15 -2.72
CA ARG A 123 0.12 -14.95 -2.02
C ARG A 123 -1.17 -15.28 -1.26
N TYR A 124 -1.31 -14.69 -0.08
CA TYR A 124 -2.51 -14.83 0.75
C TYR A 124 -2.99 -13.44 1.19
N ILE A 125 -4.26 -13.36 1.56
CA ILE A 125 -4.89 -12.13 2.01
C ILE A 125 -4.74 -12.01 3.52
N VAL A 126 -4.33 -10.83 3.96
CA VAL A 126 -4.30 -10.42 5.36
C VAL A 126 -5.14 -9.16 5.54
N VAL A 127 -5.50 -8.90 6.79
CA VAL A 127 -6.24 -7.71 7.17
C VAL A 127 -5.62 -7.10 8.41
N ASP A 128 -5.38 -5.80 8.35
CA ASP A 128 -4.96 -5.02 9.51
C ASP A 128 -5.97 -3.91 9.78
N LYS A 129 -6.18 -3.63 11.07
CA LYS A 129 -6.82 -2.37 11.49
C LYS A 129 -5.87 -1.21 11.21
N ILE A 130 -6.43 -0.09 10.79
CA ILE A 130 -5.71 1.17 10.64
C ILE A 130 -6.25 2.26 11.55
N GLN A 131 -5.42 3.27 11.76
CA GLN A 131 -5.77 4.47 12.50
C GLN A 131 -5.10 5.70 11.88
N PHE A 132 -5.75 6.84 12.04
CA PHE A 132 -5.20 8.14 11.69
C PHE A 132 -4.93 8.88 13.00
N ASP A 133 -3.69 9.34 13.21
CA ASP A 133 -3.38 10.13 14.39
C ASP A 133 -3.94 11.56 14.30
N ALA A 134 -3.71 12.37 15.35
CA ALA A 134 -4.22 13.74 15.41
C ALA A 134 -3.74 14.64 14.26
N ASN A 135 -2.61 14.30 13.62
CA ASN A 135 -2.05 15.03 12.48
C ASN A 135 -2.45 14.42 11.13
N GLY A 136 -3.36 13.44 11.12
CA GLY A 136 -3.78 12.75 9.90
C GLY A 136 -2.73 11.77 9.35
N ILE A 137 -1.76 11.32 10.15
CA ILE A 137 -0.82 10.29 9.71
C ILE A 137 -1.50 8.93 9.80
N LEU A 138 -1.58 8.23 8.67
CA LEU A 138 -2.09 6.87 8.56
C LEU A 138 -1.08 5.87 9.14
N LYS A 139 -1.55 4.97 10.01
CA LYS A 139 -0.75 3.91 10.63
C LYS A 139 -1.51 2.60 10.65
N ILE A 140 -0.77 1.50 10.55
CA ILE A 140 -1.24 0.17 10.94
C ILE A 140 -1.36 0.14 12.47
N SER A 141 -2.48 -0.38 12.99
CA SER A 141 -2.68 -0.51 14.42
C SER A 141 -1.83 -1.69 14.94
N PRO A 142 -0.97 -1.47 15.96
CA PRO A 142 -0.13 -2.53 16.50
C PRO A 142 -1.00 -3.56 17.20
N ASN A 143 -1.26 -4.68 16.53
CA ASN A 143 -1.78 -5.95 17.06
C ASN A 143 -2.06 -7.00 15.97
N ALA A 144 -2.01 -6.63 14.70
CA ALA A 144 -2.44 -7.53 13.62
C ALA A 144 -1.32 -8.46 13.08
N LEU A 145 -0.07 -8.27 13.51
CA LEU A 145 1.08 -9.11 13.12
C LEU A 145 1.37 -10.29 14.08
N ASN A 146 0.58 -10.48 15.14
CA ASN A 146 0.69 -11.64 16.04
C ASN A 146 -0.26 -12.77 15.62
N SER A 147 -0.22 -13.19 14.36
CA SER A 147 -0.96 -14.36 13.86
C SER A 147 -0.27 -15.69 14.19
N SER A 148 0.45 -15.79 15.31
CA SER A 148 0.84 -17.10 15.86
C SER A 148 -0.35 -17.89 16.45
N LYS A 149 -1.60 -17.48 16.17
CA LYS A 149 -2.85 -18.12 16.60
C LYS A 149 -3.97 -17.84 15.58
N MET A 150 -3.98 -18.58 14.48
CA MET A 150 -5.19 -19.14 13.88
C MET A 150 -4.86 -20.51 13.31
#